data_AF-A0A3P8KDU6-F1
#
_entry.id   AF-A0A3P8KDU6-F1
#
_cell.length_a   1.000
_cell.length_b   1.000
_cell.length_c   1.000
_cell.angle_alpha   90.00
_cell.angle_beta   90.00
_cell.angle_gamma   90.00
#
_symmetry.space_group_name_H-M   'P 1'
#
loop_
_entity.id
_entity.type
_entity.pdbx_description
1 polymer ?
#
loop_
_entity_poly.entity_id
_entity_poly.type
_entity_poly.pdbx_seq_one_letter_code
_entity_poly.pdbx_strand_id
1 'polypeptide(L)'
;MIQADWAKVGVQAKIVTYEWGEYLKRAKAGEHQTVMMGWTGDNGDPDNFFATLFSCAAAKDGSNYSRWCYKPFEDLIQPARATDDHNKRIELYKQAQVVMHDQAPALIIAHSTVFEPVRKEVKGYVVDPLGKHHFENVSIE
;
A
#
# COMPACT_ATOMS: atom_id res chain seq x y z
N MET A 1 -4.97 -18.59 6.97
CA MET A 1 -3.60 -19.09 6.72
C MET A 1 -2.62 -18.52 7.74
N ILE A 2 -2.36 -17.20 7.74
CA ILE A 2 -1.47 -16.54 8.72
C ILE A 2 -1.75 -16.95 10.17
N GLN A 3 -3.02 -16.92 10.61
CA GLN A 3 -3.42 -17.36 11.95
C GLN A 3 -2.95 -18.80 12.28
N ALA A 4 -3.05 -19.73 11.32
CA ALA A 4 -2.64 -21.11 11.50
C ALA A 4 -1.12 -21.26 11.56
N ASP A 5 -0.38 -20.48 10.77
CA ASP A 5 1.10 -20.49 10.81
C ASP A 5 1.64 -19.87 12.09
N TRP A 6 1.03 -18.77 12.57
CA TRP A 6 1.34 -18.16 13.87
C TRP A 6 1.05 -19.11 15.05
N ALA A 7 -0.01 -19.90 14.97
CA ALA A 7 -0.32 -20.90 16.00
C ALA A 7 0.80 -21.95 16.15
N LYS A 8 1.48 -22.33 15.06
CA LYS A 8 2.59 -23.30 15.10
C LYS A 8 3.80 -22.81 15.91
N VAL A 9 3.93 -21.49 16.09
CA VAL A 9 4.99 -20.85 16.89
C VAL A 9 4.45 -20.25 18.19
N GLY A 10 3.24 -20.64 18.61
CA GLY A 10 2.65 -20.26 19.89
C GLY A 10 1.96 -18.89 19.91
N VAL A 11 1.79 -18.23 18.77
CA VAL A 11 1.08 -16.94 18.68
C VAL A 11 -0.40 -17.16 18.40
N GLN A 12 -1.25 -16.76 19.35
CA GLN A 12 -2.71 -16.87 19.23
C GLN A 12 -3.30 -15.59 18.62
N ALA A 13 -3.59 -15.60 17.32
CA ALA A 13 -4.28 -14.49 16.66
C ALA A 13 -5.81 -14.66 16.68
N LYS A 14 -6.52 -13.56 16.92
CA LYS A 14 -7.97 -13.44 16.71
C LYS A 14 -8.22 -12.66 15.43
N ILE A 15 -8.97 -13.24 14.49
CA ILE A 15 -9.41 -12.54 13.28
C ILE A 15 -10.55 -11.60 13.66
N VAL A 16 -10.41 -10.33 13.30
CA VAL A 16 -11.42 -9.28 13.53
C VAL A 16 -11.71 -8.61 12.20
N THR A 17 -12.99 -8.38 11.92
CA THR A 17 -13.45 -7.69 10.70
C THR A 17 -14.56 -6.72 11.04
N TYR A 18 -14.75 -5.72 10.17
CA TYR A 18 -15.73 -4.66 10.28
C TYR A 18 -16.29 -4.34 8.90
N GLU A 19 -17.34 -3.52 8.84
CA GLU A 19 -17.72 -2.82 7.60
C GLU A 19 -16.51 -2.02 7.07
N TRP A 20 -16.36 -1.92 5.75
CA TRP A 20 -15.13 -1.40 5.12
C TRP A 20 -14.78 0.04 5.51
N GLY A 21 -15.75 0.94 5.53
CA GLY A 21 -15.53 2.32 5.97
C GLY A 21 -15.09 2.40 7.43
N GLU A 22 -15.77 1.66 8.31
CA GLU A 22 -15.39 1.58 9.72
C GLU A 22 -14.03 0.89 9.94
N TYR A 23 -13.71 -0.14 9.14
CA TYR A 23 -12.41 -0.83 9.17
C TYR A 23 -11.26 0.15 8.89
N LEU A 24 -11.37 0.95 7.83
CA LEU A 24 -10.38 1.98 7.49
C LEU A 24 -10.27 3.05 8.57
N LYS A 25 -11.41 3.52 9.09
CA LYS A 25 -11.45 4.53 10.14
C LYS A 25 -10.77 4.07 11.43
N ARG A 26 -11.07 2.85 11.90
CA ARG A 26 -10.47 2.27 13.10
C ARG A 26 -8.99 1.96 12.92
N ALA A 27 -8.58 1.49 11.75
CA ALA A 27 -7.17 1.30 11.42
C ALA A 27 -6.41 2.64 11.45
N LYS A 28 -6.99 3.69 10.87
CA LYS A 28 -6.48 5.07 10.94
C LYS A 28 -6.53 5.67 12.35
N ALA A 29 -7.38 5.18 13.24
CA ALA A 29 -7.35 5.54 14.66
C ALA A 29 -6.31 4.74 15.47
N GLY A 30 -5.75 3.65 14.91
CA GLY A 30 -4.73 2.83 15.56
C GLY A 30 -5.31 1.83 16.55
N GLU A 31 -6.57 1.43 16.36
CA GLU A 31 -7.25 0.46 17.22
C GLU A 31 -6.80 -1.00 16.99
N HIS A 32 -6.00 -1.26 15.95
CA HIS A 32 -5.53 -2.59 15.58
C HIS A 32 -4.17 -2.93 16.22
N GLN A 33 -3.92 -4.23 16.40
CA GLN A 33 -2.58 -4.76 16.69
C GLN A 33 -1.83 -5.10 15.38
N THR A 34 -2.55 -5.74 14.45
CA THR A 34 -2.13 -5.96 13.06
C THR A 34 -3.35 -5.76 12.16
N VAL A 35 -3.12 -5.38 10.89
CA VAL A 35 -4.20 -5.05 9.97
C VAL A 35 -3.87 -5.56 8.56
N MET A 36 -4.85 -6.17 7.88
CA MET A 36 -4.71 -6.55 6.48
C MET A 36 -4.93 -5.31 5.60
N MET A 37 -3.98 -5.02 4.72
CA MET A 37 -3.96 -3.81 3.90
C MET A 37 -3.35 -4.09 2.52
N GLY A 38 -3.54 -3.15 1.61
CA GLY A 38 -2.99 -3.16 0.26
C GLY A 38 -2.97 -1.76 -0.35
N TRP A 39 -2.39 -1.64 -1.54
CA TRP A 39 -2.31 -0.39 -2.28
C TRP A 39 -2.28 -0.65 -3.78
N THR A 40 -2.93 0.24 -4.54
CA THR A 40 -2.75 0.39 -5.98
C THR A 40 -2.15 1.77 -6.21
N GLY A 41 -1.14 1.89 -7.06
CA GLY A 41 -0.47 3.18 -7.27
C GLY A 41 -1.39 4.22 -7.92
N ASP A 42 -1.37 5.46 -7.43
CA ASP A 42 -2.30 6.51 -7.89
C ASP A 42 -1.74 7.40 -9.01
N ASN A 43 -0.42 7.45 -9.17
CA ASN A 43 0.24 8.39 -10.09
C ASN A 43 1.47 7.82 -10.81
N GLY A 44 1.77 6.53 -10.64
CA GLY A 44 2.94 5.88 -11.23
C GLY A 44 4.29 6.26 -10.63
N ASP A 45 4.33 7.03 -9.54
CA ASP A 45 5.56 7.46 -8.88
C ASP A 45 5.85 6.65 -7.60
N PRO A 46 7.10 6.23 -7.33
CA PRO A 46 7.42 5.49 -6.10
C PRO A 46 7.12 6.27 -4.81
N ASP A 47 7.08 7.60 -4.85
CA ASP A 47 6.67 8.44 -3.71
C ASP A 47 5.29 8.05 -3.18
N ASN A 48 4.37 7.75 -4.11
CA ASN A 48 3.00 7.36 -3.78
C ASN A 48 2.93 6.05 -2.97
N PHE A 49 3.97 5.22 -3.01
CA PHE A 49 4.08 4.05 -2.15
C PHE A 49 4.88 4.37 -0.88
N PHE A 50 6.14 4.79 -1.00
CA PHE A 50 7.03 4.89 0.15
C PHE A 50 6.61 5.99 1.13
N ALA A 51 6.38 7.22 0.66
CA ALA A 51 6.07 8.32 1.57
C ALA A 51 4.61 8.28 2.04
N THR A 52 3.66 8.07 1.12
CA THR A 52 2.23 8.03 1.46
C THR A 52 1.90 6.94 2.47
N LEU A 53 2.59 5.80 2.42
CA LEU A 53 2.26 4.62 3.24
C LEU A 53 3.21 4.40 4.42
N PHE A 54 4.44 4.90 4.39
CA PHE A 54 5.43 4.57 5.41
C PHE A 54 6.21 5.77 5.96
N SER A 55 5.92 7.01 5.53
CA SER A 55 6.55 8.18 6.15
C SER A 55 6.07 8.45 7.57
N CYS A 56 6.85 9.22 8.32
CA CYS A 56 6.47 9.77 9.62
C CYS A 56 5.23 10.68 9.55
N ALA A 57 5.10 11.47 8.48
CA ALA A 57 3.91 12.29 8.25
C ALA A 57 2.67 11.41 8.08
N ALA A 58 2.80 10.31 7.32
CA ALA A 58 1.75 9.34 7.14
C ALA A 58 1.41 8.56 8.43
N ALA A 59 2.39 8.33 9.32
CA ALA A 59 2.18 7.65 10.61
C ALA A 59 1.28 8.45 11.55
N LYS A 60 1.39 9.79 11.48
CA LYS A 60 0.60 10.71 12.27
C LYS A 60 -0.84 10.81 11.75
N ASP A 61 -1.00 11.24 10.50
CA ASP A 61 -2.31 11.65 9.97
C ASP A 61 -2.65 11.02 8.60
N GLY A 62 -1.86 10.05 8.11
CA GLY A 62 -2.01 9.42 6.79
C GLY A 62 -2.45 7.96 6.81
N SER A 63 -1.94 7.18 5.86
CA SER A 63 -2.29 5.76 5.63
C SER A 63 -1.22 4.80 6.14
N ASN A 64 -0.27 5.27 6.94
CA ASN A 64 0.72 4.41 7.60
C ASN A 64 0.11 3.79 8.84
N TYR A 65 -0.58 2.67 8.63
CA TYR A 65 -1.21 1.92 9.71
C TYR A 65 -0.22 1.07 10.52
N SER A 66 1.03 0.93 10.07
CA SER A 66 2.10 0.35 10.88
C SER A 66 2.54 1.25 12.03
N ARG A 67 2.16 2.55 12.01
CA ARG A 67 2.62 3.57 12.97
C ARG A 67 4.13 3.68 13.04
N TRP A 68 4.79 3.32 11.95
CA TRP A 68 6.23 3.28 11.86
C TRP A 68 6.75 4.65 11.41
N CYS A 69 7.68 5.21 12.17
CA CYS A 69 8.37 6.45 11.83
C CYS A 69 9.86 6.24 12.12
N TYR A 70 10.68 6.28 11.07
CA TYR A 70 12.08 5.89 11.17
C TYR A 70 12.99 6.85 10.41
N LYS A 71 13.87 7.51 11.16
CA LYS A 71 14.76 8.57 10.65
C LYS A 71 15.61 8.13 9.44
N PRO A 72 16.28 6.95 9.43
CA PRO A 72 17.02 6.50 8.25
C PRO A 72 16.17 6.27 7.00
N PHE A 73 14.88 5.96 7.14
CA PHE A 73 13.97 5.86 5.99
C PHE A 73 13.55 7.24 5.50
N GLU A 74 13.20 8.16 6.41
CA GLU A 74 12.93 9.57 6.08
C GLU A 74 14.10 10.23 5.33
N ASP A 75 15.33 9.95 5.77
CA ASP A 75 16.56 10.48 5.17
C ASP A 75 16.80 10.00 3.73
N LEU A 76 16.06 8.97 3.27
CA LEU A 76 16.11 8.47 1.90
C LEU A 76 14.91 8.97 1.08
N ILE A 77 13.69 8.85 1.61
CA ILE A 77 12.49 9.18 0.85
C ILE A 77 12.31 10.69 0.66
N GLN A 78 12.68 11.53 1.63
CA GLN A 78 12.47 12.98 1.50
C GLN A 78 13.38 13.59 0.40
N PRO A 79 14.69 13.28 0.33
CA PRO A 79 15.51 13.71 -0.81
C PRO A 79 15.06 13.13 -2.15
N ALA A 80 14.52 11.91 -2.16
CA ALA A 80 14.03 11.27 -3.39
C ALA A 80 12.83 12.01 -4.01
N ARG A 81 12.07 12.76 -3.20
CA ARG A 81 10.97 13.62 -3.66
C ARG A 81 11.43 14.97 -4.17
N ALA A 82 12.49 15.51 -3.57
CA ALA A 82 12.96 16.86 -3.86
C ALA A 82 13.85 16.95 -5.10
N THR A 83 14.55 15.86 -5.45
CA THR A 83 15.47 15.84 -6.60
C THR A 83 14.74 15.59 -7.92
N ASP A 84 15.20 16.25 -8.98
CA ASP A 84 14.75 16.06 -10.37
C ASP A 84 15.61 15.03 -11.13
N ASP A 85 16.83 14.76 -10.68
CA ASP A 85 17.68 13.67 -11.20
C ASP A 85 17.05 12.29 -10.96
N HIS A 86 16.54 11.68 -12.04
CA HIS A 86 15.90 10.38 -12.02
C HIS A 86 16.81 9.25 -11.53
N ASN A 87 18.11 9.26 -11.86
CA ASN A 87 19.03 8.21 -11.44
C ASN A 87 19.25 8.26 -9.93
N LYS A 88 19.38 9.47 -9.38
CA LYS A 88 19.45 9.68 -7.94
C LYS A 88 18.18 9.21 -7.22
N ARG A 89 17.00 9.44 -7.80
CA ARG A 89 15.73 8.90 -7.26
C ARG A 89 15.74 7.38 -7.20
N ILE A 90 16.21 6.71 -8.26
CA ILE A 90 16.33 5.24 -8.30
C ILE A 90 17.22 4.73 -7.17
N GLU A 91 18.40 5.33 -6.97
CA GLU A 91 19.32 4.92 -5.92
C GLU A 91 18.71 5.05 -4.52
N LEU A 92 18.06 6.18 -4.25
CA LEU A 92 17.42 6.45 -2.97
C LEU A 92 16.28 5.48 -2.68
N TYR A 93 15.39 5.22 -3.65
CA TYR A 93 14.29 4.27 -3.45
C TYR A 93 14.76 2.81 -3.38
N LYS A 94 15.88 2.44 -4.02
CA LYS A 94 16.50 1.13 -3.82
C LYS A 94 17.01 0.96 -2.39
N GLN A 95 17.68 1.97 -1.84
CA GLN A 95 18.12 1.94 -0.44
C GLN A 95 16.93 1.97 0.54
N ALA A 96 15.86 2.70 0.22
CA ALA A 96 14.66 2.74 1.04
C ALA A 96 14.02 1.35 1.19
N GLN A 97 14.03 0.54 0.12
CA GLN A 97 13.57 -0.85 0.17
C GLN A 97 14.42 -1.73 1.11
N VAL A 98 15.74 -1.56 1.10
CA VAL A 98 16.65 -2.29 2.02
C VAL A 98 16.34 -1.92 3.46
N VAL A 99 16.29 -0.62 3.78
CA VAL A 99 15.97 -0.15 5.13
C VAL A 99 14.61 -0.66 5.60
N MET A 100 13.61 -0.64 4.73
CA MET A 100 12.27 -1.13 5.05
C MET A 100 12.25 -2.65 5.24
N HIS A 101 13.00 -3.41 4.44
CA HIS A 101 13.14 -4.86 4.60
C HIS A 101 13.72 -5.20 5.98
N ASP A 102 14.83 -4.57 6.36
CA ASP A 102 15.55 -4.85 7.61
C ASP A 102 14.72 -4.49 8.86
N GLN A 103 13.87 -3.46 8.77
CA GLN A 103 13.01 -3.03 9.87
C GLN A 103 11.67 -3.79 9.93
N ALA A 104 11.30 -4.50 8.86
CA ALA A 104 10.05 -5.25 8.72
C ALA A 104 8.79 -4.55 9.30
N PRO A 105 8.51 -3.27 8.95
CA PRO A 105 7.36 -2.55 9.49
C PRO A 105 6.02 -3.10 9.01
N ALA A 106 6.04 -3.97 8.00
CA ALA A 106 4.90 -4.74 7.50
C ALA A 106 5.38 -6.10 6.95
N LEU A 107 4.48 -7.08 6.97
CA LEU A 107 4.67 -8.33 6.22
C LEU A 107 4.23 -8.10 4.77
N ILE A 108 5.17 -7.98 3.84
CA ILE A 108 4.88 -7.81 2.41
C ILE A 108 4.54 -9.19 1.82
N ILE A 109 3.30 -9.37 1.35
CA ILE A 109 2.76 -10.69 0.98
C ILE A 109 2.86 -10.98 -0.52
N ALA A 110 2.31 -10.11 -1.38
CA ALA A 110 2.19 -10.38 -2.81
C ALA A 110 1.95 -9.12 -3.65
N HIS A 111 2.19 -9.23 -4.97
CA HIS A 111 1.66 -8.34 -6.00
C HIS A 111 0.69 -9.15 -6.89
N SER A 112 -0.55 -8.69 -7.05
CA SER A 112 -1.60 -9.45 -7.74
C SER A 112 -1.71 -9.11 -9.23
N THR A 113 -2.07 -10.11 -10.04
CA THR A 113 -2.58 -9.87 -11.40
C THR A 113 -4.00 -9.32 -11.34
N VAL A 114 -4.27 -8.26 -12.09
CA VAL A 114 -5.61 -7.65 -12.19
C VAL A 114 -6.47 -8.43 -13.18
N PHE A 115 -7.69 -8.75 -12.78
CA PHE A 115 -8.71 -9.38 -13.63
C PHE A 115 -10.02 -8.59 -13.51
N GLU A 116 -10.52 -8.11 -14.65
CA GLU A 116 -11.78 -7.35 -14.72
C GLU A 116 -12.71 -8.03 -15.74
N PRO A 117 -13.68 -8.84 -15.27
CA PRO A 117 -14.63 -9.49 -16.15
C PRO A 117 -15.58 -8.47 -16.77
N VAL A 118 -15.54 -8.35 -18.10
CA VAL A 118 -16.39 -7.42 -18.85
C VAL A 118 -17.31 -8.20 -19.79
N ARG A 119 -18.60 -7.86 -19.77
CA ARG A 119 -19.61 -8.42 -20.67
C ARG A 119 -19.28 -8.10 -22.13
N LYS A 120 -19.55 -9.02 -23.06
CA LYS A 120 -19.19 -8.84 -24.50
C LYS A 120 -19.92 -7.66 -25.15
N GLU A 121 -21.09 -7.33 -24.61
CA GLU A 121 -21.96 -6.22 -24.99
C GLU A 121 -21.38 -4.85 -24.61
N VAL A 122 -20.43 -4.81 -23.66
CA VAL A 122 -19.76 -3.57 -23.23
C VAL A 122 -18.62 -3.25 -24.19
N LYS A 123 -18.64 -2.07 -24.79
CA LYS A 123 -17.59 -1.56 -25.69
C LYS A 123 -16.86 -0.38 -25.04
N GLY A 124 -15.59 -0.20 -25.41
CA GLY A 124 -14.78 0.95 -24.97
C GLY A 124 -14.24 0.85 -23.54
N TYR A 125 -14.47 -0.26 -22.83
CA TYR A 125 -13.89 -0.47 -21.51
C TYR A 125 -12.38 -0.72 -21.59
N VAL A 126 -11.61 -0.01 -20.77
CA VAL A 126 -10.15 -0.11 -20.67
C VAL A 126 -9.79 -0.30 -19.20
N VAL A 127 -9.01 -1.35 -18.91
CA VAL A 127 -8.47 -1.60 -17.57
C VAL A 127 -7.47 -0.49 -17.22
N ASP A 128 -7.68 0.19 -16.10
CA ASP A 128 -6.78 1.25 -15.61
C ASP A 128 -5.71 0.65 -14.69
N PRO A 129 -4.40 0.81 -14.98
CA PRO A 129 -3.34 0.39 -14.07
C PRO A 129 -3.38 1.10 -12.70
N LEU A 130 -4.08 2.24 -12.58
CA LEU A 130 -4.31 2.95 -11.31
C LEU A 130 -5.52 2.40 -10.53
N GLY A 131 -6.16 1.33 -11.01
CA GLY A 131 -7.20 0.57 -10.32
C GLY A 131 -8.60 1.21 -10.33
N LYS A 132 -8.79 2.28 -11.10
CA LYS A 132 -10.10 2.93 -11.24
C LYS A 132 -10.91 2.27 -12.35
N HIS A 133 -12.22 2.35 -12.21
CA HIS A 133 -13.17 1.89 -13.23
C HIS A 133 -13.78 3.13 -13.88
N HIS A 134 -13.41 3.38 -15.13
CA HIS A 134 -13.86 4.55 -15.91
C HIS A 134 -15.00 4.12 -16.83
N PHE A 135 -16.08 4.90 -16.87
CA PHE A 135 -17.29 4.58 -17.64
C PHE A 135 -17.66 5.65 -18.67
N GLU A 136 -16.90 6.75 -18.74
CA GLU A 136 -17.16 7.89 -19.61
C GLU A 136 -17.06 7.54 -21.11
N ASN A 137 -16.19 6.58 -21.44
CA ASN A 137 -15.97 6.11 -22.81
C ASN A 137 -16.67 4.77 -23.11
N VAL A 138 -17.52 4.32 -22.18
CA VAL A 138 -18.14 2.99 -22.24
C VAL A 138 -19.55 3.08 -22.83
N SER A 139 -19.86 2.17 -23.75
CA SER A 139 -21.22 1.98 -24.27
C SER A 139 -21.66 0.52 -24.14
N ILE A 140 -22.98 0.30 -24.20
CA ILE A 140 -23.60 -1.03 -24.23
C ILE A 140 -24.35 -1.15 -25.55
N GLU A 141 -24.14 -2.26 -26.26
CA GLU A 141 -24.86 -2.65 -27.48
C GLU A 141 -25.79 -3.84 -27.25
#